data_AF-A0A2A2JWY3-F1
#
_entry.id   AF-A0A2A2JWY3-F1
#
_cell.length_a   1.000
_cell.length_b   1.000
_cell.length_c   1.000
_cell.angle_alpha   90.00
_cell.angle_beta   90.00
_cell.angle_gamma   90.00
#
_symmetry.space_group_name_H-M   'P 1'
#
loop_
_entity.id
_entity.type
_entity.pdbx_description
1 polymer ?
#
loop_
_entity_poly.entity_id
_entity_poly.type
_entity_poly.pdbx_seq_one_letter_code
_entity_poly.pdbx_strand_id
1 'polypeptide(L)' 'MVSVPYFCLAKGEVVDVVRWTEPTDFAGHRVSQVTYTYHGVDPIPVMPPAEQARIAEPKESTMPFELQSDGWRPMPR' A
#
# COMPACT_ATOMS: atom_id res chain seq x y z
N MET A 1 -9.87 5.94 0.32
CA MET A 1 -9.15 4.68 0.62
C MET A 1 -8.39 4.26 -0.62
N VAL A 2 -7.06 4.27 -0.55
CA VAL A 2 -6.21 3.69 -1.60
C VAL A 2 -6.09 2.20 -1.29
N SER A 3 -6.65 1.36 -2.16
CA SER A 3 -6.56 -0.09 -2.06
C SER A 3 -5.13 -0.51 -2.36
N VAL A 4 -4.40 -1.02 -1.37
CA VAL A 4 -3.07 -1.59 -1.59
C VAL A 4 -3.26 -3.05 -1.96
N PRO A 5 -2.88 -3.49 -3.17
CA PRO A 5 -2.99 -4.88 -3.55
C PRO A 5 -1.76 -5.61 -3.04
N TYR A 6 -1.84 -6.29 -1.89
CA TYR A 6 -1.03 -7.48 -1.67
C TYR A 6 -1.60 -8.34 -0.52
N PHE A 7 -1.47 -9.66 -0.73
CA PHE A 7 -2.07 -10.79 -0.04
C PHE A 7 -3.44 -11.20 -0.58
N CYS A 8 -3.48 -12.35 -1.27
CA CYS A 8 -4.69 -13.06 -1.73
C CYS A 8 -5.69 -13.44 -0.60
N LEU A 9 -5.52 -12.90 0.61
CA LEU A 9 -6.11 -13.36 1.86
C LEU A 9 -6.84 -12.25 2.64
N ALA A 10 -6.63 -10.96 2.31
CA ALA A 10 -7.27 -9.81 2.97
C ALA A 10 -7.16 -8.55 2.08
N LYS A 11 -7.99 -7.54 2.34
CA LYS A 11 -7.86 -6.20 1.71
C LYS A 11 -6.85 -5.36 2.50
N GLY A 12 -5.93 -4.67 1.82
CA GLY A 12 -5.01 -3.73 2.49
C GLY A 12 -5.62 -2.35 2.66
N GLU A 13 -5.54 -1.79 3.88
CA GLU A 13 -5.87 -0.39 4.18
C GLU A 13 -4.63 0.37 4.66
N VAL A 14 -4.40 1.55 4.07
CA VAL A 14 -3.33 2.46 4.48
C VAL A 14 -3.73 3.16 5.77
N VAL A 15 -2.87 3.06 6.77
CA VAL A 15 -3.04 3.69 8.09
C VAL A 15 -2.42 5.09 8.07
N ASP A 16 -1.18 5.22 7.60
CA ASP A 16 -0.47 6.50 7.57
C ASP A 16 0.61 6.55 6.47
N VAL A 17 1.00 7.75 6.04
CA VAL A 17 2.14 7.99 5.15
C VAL A 17 3.33 8.45 5.99
N VAL A 18 4.30 7.58 6.18
CA VAL A 18 5.50 7.83 6.99
C VAL A 18 6.46 8.77 6.29
N ARG A 19 6.68 8.56 4.99
CA ARG A 19 7.61 9.35 4.20
C ARG A 19 7.16 9.42 2.75
N TRP A 20 7.29 10.61 2.19
CA TRP A 20 7.10 10.85 0.77
C TRP A 20 8.34 11.56 0.23
N THR A 21 9.05 10.95 -0.72
CA THR A 21 10.24 11.58 -1.31
C THR A 21 9.87 12.68 -2.30
N GLU A 22 10.80 13.59 -2.58
CA GLU A 22 10.60 14.54 -3.65
C GLU A 22 10.32 13.81 -4.98
N PRO A 23 9.31 14.25 -5.75
CA PRO A 23 9.03 13.69 -7.06
C PRO A 23 10.16 13.88 -8.06
N THR A 24 10.48 12.83 -8.81
CA THR A 24 11.46 12.85 -9.90
C THR A 24 10.81 12.42 -11.21
N ASP A 25 11.36 12.90 -12.33
CA ASP A 25 10.91 12.49 -13.66
C ASP A 25 11.72 11.29 -14.14
N PHE A 26 11.04 10.18 -14.43
CA PHE A 26 11.64 8.94 -14.91
C PHE A 26 10.86 8.41 -16.11
N ALA A 27 11.55 8.21 -17.24
CA ALA A 27 10.94 7.70 -18.48
C ALA A 27 9.71 8.49 -18.98
N GLY A 28 9.64 9.80 -18.70
CA GLY A 28 8.49 10.65 -19.04
C GLY A 28 7.35 10.63 -18.03
N HIS A 29 7.52 9.90 -16.91
CA HIS A 29 6.55 9.79 -15.82
C HIS A 29 7.08 10.48 -14.57
N ARG A 30 6.21 11.19 -13.84
CA ARG A 30 6.55 11.83 -12.56
C ARG A 30 6.35 10.79 -11.45
N VAL A 31 7.43 10.32 -10.85
CA VAL A 31 7.45 9.22 -9.88
C VAL A 31 7.94 9.70 -8.51
N SER A 32 7.47 9.08 -7.44
CA SER A 32 7.96 9.31 -6.09
C SER A 32 7.93 8.02 -5.26
N GLN A 33 8.87 7.86 -4.32
CA GLN A 33 8.87 6.75 -3.38
C GLN A 33 8.05 7.14 -2.15
N VAL A 34 7.04 6.32 -1.83
CA VAL A 34 6.16 6.53 -0.69
C VAL A 34 6.33 5.38 0.27
N THR A 35 6.73 5.70 1.49
CA THR A 35 6.72 4.80 2.64
C THR A 35 5.45 5.03 3.44
N TYR A 36 4.65 3.99 3.63
CA TYR A 36 3.37 4.06 4.31
C TYR A 36 3.20 2.85 5.25
N THR A 37 2.42 3.04 6.30
CA THR A 37 1.94 1.94 7.14
C THR A 37 0.60 1.46 6.63
N TYR A 38 0.38 0.15 6.66
CA TYR A 38 -0.86 -0.48 6.26
C TYR A 38 -1.15 -1.68 7.15
N HIS A 39 -2.42 -2.07 7.23
CA HIS A 39 -2.82 -3.35 7.80
C HIS A 39 -3.83 -4.03 6.88
N GLY A 40 -4.06 -5.32 7.10
CA GLY A 40 -5.12 -6.02 6.40
C GLY A 40 -6.44 -5.91 7.16
N VAL A 41 -7.50 -5.61 6.41
CA VAL A 41 -8.89 -5.60 6.84
C VAL A 41 -9.66 -6.67 6.06
N ASP A 42 -10.80 -7.09 6.60
CA ASP A 42 -11.67 -8.10 6.01
C ASP A 42 -10.94 -9.40 5.59
N PRO A 43 -10.31 -10.12 6.54
CA PRO A 43 -9.66 -11.39 6.23
C PRO A 43 -10.69 -12.43 5.77
N ILE A 44 -10.27 -13.35 4.90
CA ILE A 44 -11.16 -14.43 4.45
C ILE A 44 -11.64 -15.29 5.64
N PRO A 45 -12.92 -15.71 5.68
CA PRO A 45 -13.51 -16.37 6.86
C PRO A 45 -12.83 -17.67 7.30
N VAL A 46 -12.12 -18.34 6.39
CA VAL A 46 -11.42 -19.60 6.65
C VAL A 46 -10.03 -19.41 7.29
N MET A 47 -9.60 -18.17 7.45
CA MET A 47 -8.29 -17.87 8.01
C MET A 47 -8.25 -18.16 9.53
N PRO A 48 -7.22 -18.84 10.05
CA PRO A 48 -7.07 -19.03 11.49
C PRO A 48 -7.02 -17.70 12.26
N PRO A 49 -7.62 -17.60 13.46
CA PRO A 49 -7.63 -16.35 14.24
C PRO A 49 -6.24 -15.75 14.48
N ALA A 50 -5.22 -16.59 14.68
CA ALA A 50 -3.84 -16.15 14.86
C ALA A 50 -3.27 -15.46 13.61
N GLU A 51 -3.65 -15.92 12.42
CA GLU A 51 -3.25 -15.28 11.17
C GLU A 51 -4.04 -13.98 10.92
N GLN A 52 -5.32 -13.95 11.28
CA GLN A 52 -6.14 -12.74 11.23
C GLN A 52 -5.51 -11.64 12.09
N ALA A 53 -5.12 -11.96 13.33
CA ALA A 53 -4.45 -11.02 14.23
C ALA A 53 -3.15 -10.50 13.62
N ARG A 54 -2.31 -11.38 13.06
CA ARG A 54 -1.04 -11.00 12.41
C ARG A 54 -1.22 -10.13 11.16
N ILE A 55 -2.35 -10.22 10.48
CA ILE A 55 -2.66 -9.40 9.30
C ILE A 55 -3.20 -8.02 9.71
N ALA A 56 -3.94 -7.95 10.82
CA ALA A 56 -4.43 -6.71 11.39
C ALA A 56 -3.32 -5.83 12.02
N GLU A 57 -2.14 -6.42 12.31
CA GLU A 57 -0.96 -5.69 12.75
C GLU A 57 -0.45 -4.72 11.65
N PRO A 58 -0.28 -3.42 11.97
CA PRO A 58 0.29 -2.44 11.04
C PRO A 58 1.71 -2.81 10.62
N LYS A 59 1.99 -2.69 9.33
CA LYS A 59 3.28 -2.97 8.70
C LYS A 59 3.68 -1.79 7.82
N GLU A 60 4.97 -1.50 7.78
CA GLU A 60 5.51 -0.50 6.87
C GLU A 60 5.79 -1.11 5.49
N SER A 61 5.50 -0.36 4.44
CA SER A 61 5.89 -0.69 3.07
C SER A 61 6.41 0.55 2.36
N THR A 62 7.32 0.34 1.43
CA THR A 62 7.76 1.38 0.49
C THR A 62 7.43 0.94 -0.93
N MET A 63 6.75 1.80 -1.68
CA MET A 63 6.42 1.57 -3.08
C MET A 63 6.60 2.83 -3.93
N PRO A 64 6.96 2.67 -5.22
CA PRO A 64 6.89 3.77 -6.17
C PRO A 64 5.42 4.14 -6.46
N PHE A 65 5.15 5.43 -6.48
CA PHE A 65 3.91 6.01 -6.95
C PHE A 65 4.19 6.85 -8.18
N GLU A 66 3.29 6.80 -9.15
CA GLU A 66 3.30 7.61 -10.35
C GLU A 66 2.17 8.65 -10.26
N LEU A 67 2.46 9.89 -10.66
CA LEU A 67 1.44 10.91 -10.81
C LEU A 67 0.67 10.67 -12.11
N GLN A 68 -0.59 10.30 -11.98
CA GLN A 68 -1.54 10.18 -13.08
C GLN A 68 -2.50 11.37 -13.09
N SER A 69 -3.39 11.44 -14.08
CA SER A 69 -4.33 12.57 -14.25
C SER A 69 -5.26 12.81 -13.05
N ASP A 70 -5.51 11.77 -12.25
CA ASP A 70 -6.40 11.80 -11.09
C ASP A 70 -5.65 11.78 -9.74
N GLY A 71 -4.32 11.89 -9.77
CA GLY A 71 -3.46 11.92 -8.59
C GLY A 71 -2.40 10.82 -8.56
N TRP A 72 -1.79 10.62 -7.40
CA TRP A 72 -0.74 9.64 -7.21
C TRP A 72 -1.30 8.22 -7.11
N ARG A 73 -0.78 7.32 -7.93
CA ARG A 73 -1.18 5.91 -7.99
C ARG A 73 0.02 4.99 -7.72
N PRO A 74 -0.14 3.93 -6.92
CA PRO A 74 0.94 2.96 -6.72
C PRO A 74 1.25 2.28 -8.05
N MET A 75 2.52 2.20 -8.43
CA MET A 75 2.92 1.45 -9.62
C MET A 75 2.80 -0.05 -9.34
N PRO A 76 2.25 -0.85 -10.27
CA PRO A 76 2.25 -2.30 -10.15
C PRO A 76 3.69 -2.82 -10.12
N ARG A 77 3.96 -3.82 -9.26
CA ARG A 77 5.23 -4.53 -9.21
C ARG A 77 5.38 -5.50 -10.36
#